data_AF-A0A7C7TGW4-F1
#
_entry.id   AF-A0A7C7TGW4-F1
#
_cell.length_a   1.000
_cell.length_b   1.000
_cell.length_c   1.000
_cell.angle_alpha   90.00
_cell.angle_beta   90.00
_cell.angle_gamma   90.00
#
_symmetry.space_group_name_H-M   'P 1'
#
loop_
_entity.id
_entity.type
_entity.pdbx_description
1 polymer ?
#
loop_
_entity_poly.entity_id
_entity_poly.type
_entity_poly.pdbx_seq_one_letter_code
_entity_poly.pdbx_strand_id
1 'polypeptide(L)'
;RAPALDTVFTRFDTEAETLDEVDEVRQILNYGRGVMPAWGLPGGGPMTAQEVDNIIAWLWRERISDEEANGRALSAKQRSTAAHPEKTEGQVLFELHCARCHTPRWPARGSAQLPNNGGEIEVVPGPAGSGRYGPALNVVSLERLFPDIEDQVSFITLGAADNVAYGEFARLGNYGMPGFGRVLSQEEIRAIAEYERSLDPAEQSTAQFTELHTTKDDK
;
A
#
# COMPACT_ATOMS: atom_id res chain seq x y z
N ARG A 1 -9.42 7.52 -1.61
CA ARG A 1 -10.21 6.52 -2.36
C ARG A 1 -9.92 5.11 -1.81
N ALA A 2 -10.92 4.23 -1.74
CA ALA A 2 -10.73 2.81 -1.39
C ALA A 2 -10.01 2.07 -2.54
N PRO A 3 -9.26 0.98 -2.27
CA PRO A 3 -8.73 0.12 -3.32
C PRO A 3 -9.87 -0.53 -4.10
N ALA A 4 -9.64 -0.87 -5.36
CA ALA A 4 -10.60 -1.62 -6.15
C ALA A 4 -10.75 -3.05 -5.59
N LEU A 5 -11.96 -3.61 -5.62
CA LEU A 5 -12.25 -4.96 -5.10
C LEU A 5 -12.14 -6.03 -6.19
N ASP A 6 -12.34 -5.65 -7.45
CA ASP A 6 -12.24 -6.51 -8.63
C ASP A 6 -10.81 -6.99 -8.93
N THR A 7 -9.80 -6.37 -8.30
CA THR A 7 -8.39 -6.79 -8.36
C THR A 7 -7.89 -7.40 -7.05
N VAL A 8 -8.79 -7.86 -6.15
CA VAL A 8 -8.34 -8.38 -4.85
C VAL A 8 -7.46 -9.63 -5.00
N PHE A 9 -7.82 -10.53 -5.91
CA PHE A 9 -7.11 -11.79 -6.18
C PHE A 9 -5.83 -11.64 -7.00
N THR A 10 -5.52 -10.43 -7.46
CA THR A 10 -4.21 -10.14 -8.06
C THR A 10 -3.16 -9.76 -7.01
N ARG A 11 -3.57 -9.68 -5.74
CA ARG A 11 -2.78 -9.13 -4.60
C ARG A 11 -2.73 -10.05 -3.40
N PHE A 12 -3.79 -10.82 -3.20
CA PHE A 12 -3.99 -11.79 -2.12
C PHE A 12 -4.46 -13.10 -2.73
N ASP A 13 -4.17 -14.21 -2.05
CA ASP A 13 -4.53 -15.56 -2.53
C ASP A 13 -4.12 -15.77 -3.99
N THR A 14 -2.94 -15.28 -4.38
CA THR A 14 -2.54 -15.27 -5.79
C THR A 14 -2.56 -16.70 -6.34
N GLU A 15 -2.03 -17.65 -5.58
CA GLU A 15 -1.94 -19.05 -6.00
C GLU A 15 -3.26 -19.84 -5.91
N ALA A 16 -4.37 -19.22 -5.48
CA ALA A 16 -5.66 -19.89 -5.49
C ALA A 16 -6.17 -20.08 -6.93
N GLU A 17 -6.50 -21.32 -7.29
CA GLU A 17 -7.13 -21.69 -8.57
C GLU A 17 -8.64 -21.89 -8.41
N THR A 18 -9.08 -22.19 -7.19
CA THR A 18 -10.46 -22.48 -6.83
C THR A 18 -10.92 -21.64 -5.63
N LEU A 19 -12.24 -21.52 -5.47
CA LEU A 19 -12.83 -20.74 -4.38
C LEU A 19 -12.50 -21.32 -2.98
N ASP A 20 -12.30 -22.63 -2.89
CA ASP A 20 -12.04 -23.32 -1.62
C ASP A 20 -10.59 -23.10 -1.13
N GLU A 21 -9.71 -22.58 -1.97
CA GLU A 21 -8.31 -22.25 -1.63
C GLU A 21 -8.15 -20.81 -1.12
N VAL A 22 -9.23 -20.02 -1.07
CA VAL A 22 -9.18 -18.61 -0.65
C VAL A 22 -9.17 -18.50 0.88
N ASP A 23 -8.02 -18.09 1.42
CA ASP A 23 -7.76 -18.02 2.86
C ASP A 23 -7.39 -16.59 3.32
N GLU A 24 -6.52 -15.88 2.59
CA GLU A 24 -6.04 -14.54 2.97
C GLU A 24 -7.19 -13.52 2.95
N VAL A 25 -7.98 -13.49 1.86
CA VAL A 25 -9.14 -12.58 1.74
C VAL A 25 -10.18 -12.88 2.82
N ARG A 26 -10.38 -14.17 3.14
CA ARG A 26 -11.26 -14.59 4.24
C ARG A 26 -10.75 -14.07 5.58
N GLN A 27 -9.45 -14.16 5.82
CA GLN A 27 -8.84 -13.65 7.04
C GLN A 27 -8.95 -12.12 7.15
N ILE A 28 -8.71 -11.40 6.05
CA ILE A 28 -8.89 -9.95 5.99
C ILE A 28 -10.34 -9.55 6.29
N LEU A 29 -11.33 -10.29 5.78
CA LEU A 29 -12.74 -10.05 6.11
C LEU A 29 -13.05 -10.37 7.57
N ASN A 30 -12.49 -11.45 8.11
CA ASN A 30 -12.74 -11.85 9.50
C ASN A 30 -12.12 -10.90 10.52
N TYR A 31 -10.91 -10.41 10.29
CA TYR A 31 -10.13 -9.69 11.31
C TYR A 31 -9.76 -8.25 10.92
N GLY A 32 -10.07 -7.83 9.70
CA GLY A 32 -9.73 -6.51 9.19
C GLY A 32 -8.29 -6.40 8.70
N ARG A 33 -7.97 -5.24 8.09
CA ARG A 33 -6.62 -4.89 7.62
C ARG A 33 -6.46 -3.37 7.49
N GLY A 34 -5.44 -2.81 8.13
CA GLY A 34 -5.19 -1.36 8.12
C GLY A 34 -6.36 -0.58 8.75
N VAL A 35 -7.08 0.21 7.95
CA VAL A 35 -8.32 0.90 8.40
C VAL A 35 -9.60 0.13 8.12
N MET A 36 -9.53 -1.00 7.42
CA MET A 36 -10.71 -1.85 7.26
C MET A 36 -10.92 -2.62 8.56
N PRO A 37 -12.06 -2.44 9.25
CA PRO A 37 -12.36 -3.18 10.47
C PRO A 37 -12.60 -4.66 10.15
N ALA A 38 -12.65 -5.48 11.20
CA ALA A 38 -13.20 -6.82 11.13
C ALA A 38 -14.68 -6.78 10.71
N TRP A 39 -15.04 -7.62 9.75
CA TRP A 39 -16.43 -7.82 9.31
C TRP A 39 -16.98 -9.18 9.75
N GLY A 40 -16.15 -10.21 9.82
CA GLY A 40 -16.56 -11.51 10.32
C GLY A 40 -16.64 -11.59 11.84
N LEU A 41 -17.55 -12.45 12.34
CA LEU A 41 -17.71 -12.75 13.77
C LEU A 41 -16.40 -13.08 14.50
N PRO A 42 -15.42 -13.82 13.92
CA PRO A 42 -14.17 -14.13 14.62
C PRO A 42 -13.37 -12.90 15.07
N GLY A 43 -13.39 -11.81 14.32
CA GLY A 43 -12.76 -10.54 14.70
C GLY A 43 -13.71 -9.54 15.38
N GLY A 44 -14.92 -9.97 15.75
CA GLY A 44 -15.94 -9.12 16.39
C GLY A 44 -16.79 -8.31 15.41
N GLY A 45 -16.72 -8.61 14.11
CA GLY A 45 -17.57 -8.02 13.10
C GLY A 45 -18.98 -8.64 13.06
N PRO A 46 -19.92 -8.05 12.30
CA PRO A 46 -21.32 -8.47 12.30
C PRO A 46 -21.65 -9.70 11.45
N MET A 47 -20.75 -10.17 10.57
CA MET A 47 -21.05 -11.18 9.55
C MET A 47 -20.75 -12.60 10.01
N THR A 48 -21.69 -13.50 9.75
CA THR A 48 -21.52 -14.95 9.91
C THR A 48 -20.50 -15.51 8.91
N ALA A 49 -20.00 -16.73 9.16
CA ALA A 49 -19.09 -17.41 8.24
C ALA A 49 -19.69 -17.55 6.83
N GLN A 50 -20.97 -17.90 6.73
CA GLN A 50 -21.67 -18.03 5.44
C GLN A 50 -21.80 -16.68 4.70
N GLU A 51 -22.00 -15.57 5.41
CA GLU A 51 -22.05 -14.24 4.78
C GLU A 51 -20.67 -13.83 4.26
N VAL A 52 -19.61 -14.16 5.00
CA VAL A 52 -18.22 -14.00 4.54
C VAL A 52 -17.97 -14.85 3.29
N ASP A 53 -18.39 -16.13 3.29
CA ASP A 53 -18.30 -17.02 2.11
C ASP A 53 -19.01 -16.43 0.90
N ASN A 54 -20.22 -15.90 1.07
CA ASN A 54 -21.00 -15.32 -0.01
C ASN A 54 -20.30 -14.10 -0.62
N ILE A 55 -19.66 -13.27 0.21
CA ILE A 55 -18.88 -12.11 -0.25
C ILE A 55 -17.66 -12.59 -1.02
N ILE A 56 -16.93 -13.59 -0.52
CA ILE A 56 -15.76 -14.12 -1.22
C ILE A 56 -16.16 -14.72 -2.56
N ALA A 57 -17.25 -15.49 -2.62
CA ALA A 57 -17.77 -16.05 -3.86
C ALA A 57 -18.15 -14.95 -4.87
N TRP A 58 -18.76 -13.85 -4.39
CA TRP A 58 -19.07 -12.69 -5.23
C TRP A 58 -17.79 -12.00 -5.73
N LEU A 59 -16.82 -11.73 -4.85
CA LEU A 59 -15.53 -11.14 -5.23
C LEU A 59 -14.82 -12.01 -6.27
N TRP A 60 -14.84 -13.33 -6.08
CA TRP A 60 -14.24 -14.28 -6.99
C TRP A 60 -14.89 -14.17 -8.37
N ARG A 61 -16.23 -14.15 -8.44
CA ARG A 61 -16.96 -14.04 -9.70
C ARG A 61 -16.70 -12.71 -10.42
N GLU A 62 -16.67 -11.60 -9.69
CA GLU A 62 -16.52 -10.25 -10.27
C GLU A 62 -15.06 -9.85 -10.54
N ARG A 63 -14.10 -10.70 -10.20
CA ARG A 63 -12.68 -10.39 -10.42
C ARG A 63 -12.39 -10.20 -11.90
N ILE A 64 -11.55 -9.22 -12.21
CA ILE A 64 -11.00 -9.07 -13.56
C ILE A 64 -9.81 -10.02 -13.76
N SER A 65 -9.43 -10.25 -15.02
CA SER A 65 -8.23 -11.02 -15.33
C SER A 65 -6.96 -10.26 -14.96
N ASP A 66 -5.86 -10.99 -14.74
CA ASP A 66 -4.54 -10.40 -14.53
C ASP A 66 -4.11 -9.52 -15.72
N GLU A 67 -4.47 -9.91 -16.95
CA GLU A 67 -4.23 -9.11 -18.16
C GLU A 67 -4.96 -7.75 -18.10
N GLU A 68 -6.23 -7.73 -17.68
CA GLU A 68 -6.97 -6.49 -17.55
C GLU A 68 -6.42 -5.63 -16.40
N ALA A 69 -6.06 -6.25 -15.27
CA ALA A 69 -5.44 -5.57 -14.14
C ALA A 69 -4.09 -4.93 -14.53
N ASN A 70 -3.23 -5.66 -15.24
CA ASN A 70 -1.98 -5.17 -15.80
C ASN A 70 -2.22 -4.01 -16.79
N GLY A 71 -3.18 -4.15 -17.71
CA GLY A 71 -3.55 -3.10 -18.66
C GLY A 71 -4.02 -1.81 -17.97
N ARG A 72 -4.79 -1.92 -16.88
CA ARG A 72 -5.20 -0.78 -16.06
C ARG A 72 -4.00 -0.14 -15.34
N ALA A 73 -3.08 -0.93 -14.80
CA ALA A 73 -1.87 -0.45 -14.16
C ALA A 73 -0.93 0.28 -15.15
N LEU A 74 -0.69 -0.31 -16.31
CA LEU A 74 0.08 0.29 -17.41
C LEU A 74 -0.52 1.64 -17.84
N SER A 75 -1.84 1.67 -18.03
CA SER A 75 -2.54 2.91 -18.39
C SER A 75 -2.41 3.99 -17.31
N ALA A 76 -2.43 3.60 -16.03
CA ALA A 76 -2.23 4.52 -14.91
C ALA A 76 -0.78 5.06 -14.88
N LYS A 77 0.21 4.18 -15.07
CA LYS A 77 1.63 4.55 -15.17
C LYS A 77 1.85 5.56 -16.30
N GLN A 78 1.35 5.28 -17.50
CA GLN A 78 1.50 6.16 -18.66
C GLN A 78 0.88 7.55 -18.42
N ARG A 79 -0.34 7.60 -17.89
CA ARG A 79 -1.00 8.88 -17.55
C ARG A 79 -0.21 9.65 -16.51
N SER A 80 0.25 8.98 -15.47
CA SER A 80 0.99 9.63 -14.39
C SER A 80 2.37 10.11 -14.84
N THR A 81 3.07 9.34 -15.66
CA THR A 81 4.36 9.73 -16.25
C THR A 81 4.20 10.93 -17.19
N ALA A 82 3.16 10.93 -18.03
CA ALA A 82 2.88 12.07 -18.92
C ALA A 82 2.51 13.35 -18.15
N ALA A 83 1.81 13.22 -17.02
CA ALA A 83 1.46 14.34 -16.17
C ALA A 83 2.62 14.85 -15.30
N HIS A 84 3.63 14.00 -15.04
CA HIS A 84 4.75 14.26 -14.14
C HIS A 84 6.08 13.83 -14.78
N PRO A 85 6.52 14.49 -15.87
CA PRO A 85 7.75 14.12 -16.58
C PRO A 85 9.03 14.32 -15.74
N GLU A 86 8.94 15.07 -14.64
CA GLU A 86 10.02 15.27 -13.67
C GLU A 86 10.27 14.06 -12.78
N LYS A 87 9.31 13.14 -12.66
CA LYS A 87 9.41 11.98 -11.77
C LYS A 87 10.06 10.80 -12.48
N THR A 88 10.89 10.05 -11.75
CA THR A 88 11.38 8.76 -12.22
C THR A 88 10.23 7.76 -12.32
N GLU A 89 10.42 6.72 -13.14
CA GLU A 89 9.45 5.63 -13.25
C GLU A 89 9.18 4.96 -11.90
N GLY A 90 10.23 4.70 -11.12
CA GLY A 90 10.13 4.14 -9.77
C GLY A 90 9.29 5.00 -8.83
N GLN A 91 9.44 6.33 -8.88
CA GLN A 91 8.61 7.24 -8.09
C GLN A 91 7.14 7.19 -8.51
N VAL A 92 6.85 7.21 -9.82
CA VAL A 92 5.48 7.11 -10.34
C VAL A 92 4.82 5.81 -9.88
N LEU A 93 5.52 4.69 -10.01
CA LEU A 93 5.02 3.39 -9.59
C LEU A 93 4.82 3.32 -8.07
N PHE A 94 5.76 3.84 -7.29
CA PHE A 94 5.62 3.93 -5.83
C PHE A 94 4.38 4.73 -5.42
N GLU A 95 4.13 5.87 -6.05
CA GLU A 95 2.98 6.72 -5.77
C GLU A 95 1.63 6.04 -6.11
N LEU A 96 1.61 5.26 -7.19
CA LEU A 96 0.42 4.52 -7.63
C LEU A 96 0.12 3.29 -6.74
N HIS A 97 1.15 2.59 -6.28
CA HIS A 97 1.01 1.25 -5.70
C HIS A 97 1.36 1.17 -4.20
N CYS A 98 2.35 1.95 -3.73
CA CYS A 98 2.95 1.79 -2.40
C CYS A 98 2.56 2.92 -1.43
N ALA A 99 2.52 4.17 -1.92
CA ALA A 99 2.38 5.37 -1.10
C ALA A 99 1.10 5.39 -0.24
N ARG A 100 0.04 4.69 -0.64
CA ARG A 100 -1.19 4.56 0.17
C ARG A 100 -0.94 3.97 1.56
N CYS A 101 0.03 3.06 1.66
CA CYS A 101 0.38 2.39 2.91
C CYS A 101 1.66 2.95 3.53
N HIS A 102 2.60 3.41 2.69
CA HIS A 102 3.93 3.84 3.11
C HIS A 102 4.15 5.36 3.13
N THR A 103 3.13 6.16 2.81
CA THR A 103 3.20 7.63 2.86
C THR A 103 2.02 8.21 3.64
N PRO A 104 2.24 8.94 4.74
CA PRO A 104 1.20 9.64 5.48
C PRO A 104 0.38 10.56 4.57
N ARG A 105 -0.94 10.59 4.81
CA ARG A 105 -1.90 11.46 4.11
C ARG A 105 -1.97 11.25 2.59
N TRP A 106 -1.31 10.25 2.00
CA TRP A 106 -1.46 9.97 0.57
C TRP A 106 -2.88 9.48 0.22
N PRO A 107 -3.52 9.93 -0.88
CA PRO A 107 -3.10 10.97 -1.84
C PRO A 107 -3.72 12.35 -1.54
N ALA A 108 -4.12 12.63 -0.30
CA ALA A 108 -4.85 13.84 0.07
C ALA A 108 -4.11 15.12 -0.39
N ARG A 109 -4.87 16.06 -0.93
CA ARG A 109 -4.47 17.41 -1.34
C ARG A 109 -5.63 18.36 -1.08
N GLY A 110 -5.33 19.65 -0.83
CA GLY A 110 -6.32 20.72 -0.76
C GLY A 110 -6.58 21.25 0.65
N SER A 111 -7.33 22.35 0.71
CA SER A 111 -7.70 23.00 1.98
C SER A 111 -8.61 22.11 2.83
N ALA A 112 -8.35 22.10 4.14
CA ALA A 112 -9.17 21.46 5.15
C ALA A 112 -9.42 22.42 6.32
N GLN A 113 -10.68 22.58 6.69
CA GLN A 113 -11.09 23.34 7.88
C GLN A 113 -10.84 22.51 9.14
N LEU A 114 -10.05 23.04 10.05
CA LEU A 114 -9.85 22.44 11.38
C LEU A 114 -11.13 22.58 12.22
N PRO A 115 -11.46 21.57 13.05
CA PRO A 115 -12.61 21.64 13.94
C PRO A 115 -12.46 22.78 14.96
N ASN A 116 -13.58 23.15 15.60
CA ASN A 116 -13.62 24.15 16.67
C ASN A 116 -13.04 25.52 16.29
N ASN A 117 -13.29 25.99 15.06
CA ASN A 117 -12.76 27.24 14.52
C ASN A 117 -11.22 27.32 14.49
N GLY A 118 -10.53 26.18 14.38
CA GLY A 118 -9.06 26.13 14.34
C GLY A 118 -8.41 26.73 13.09
N GLY A 119 -9.18 27.33 12.18
CA GLY A 119 -8.70 27.86 10.90
C GLY A 119 -8.61 26.80 9.80
N GLU A 120 -8.16 27.23 8.62
CA GLU A 120 -7.93 26.34 7.47
C GLU A 120 -6.46 25.96 7.38
N ILE A 121 -6.20 24.70 7.01
CA ILE A 121 -4.87 24.20 6.67
C ILE A 121 -4.85 23.66 5.25
N GLU A 122 -3.70 23.71 4.59
CA GLU A 122 -3.50 22.98 3.34
C GLU A 122 -3.04 21.56 3.66
N VAL A 123 -3.78 20.55 3.21
CA VAL A 123 -3.40 19.15 3.39
C VAL A 123 -2.49 18.74 2.23
N VAL A 124 -1.29 18.30 2.57
CA VAL A 124 -0.36 17.66 1.63
C VAL A 124 0.13 16.33 2.21
N PRO A 125 0.52 15.33 1.38
CA PRO A 125 1.14 14.12 1.86
C PRO A 125 2.38 14.42 2.66
N GLY A 126 2.68 13.49 3.56
CA GLY A 126 3.98 13.46 4.18
C GLY A 126 5.08 13.09 3.18
N PRO A 127 6.33 13.11 3.64
CA PRO A 127 7.47 12.63 2.88
C PRO A 127 7.23 11.21 2.37
N ALA A 128 7.65 10.94 1.13
CA ALA A 128 7.52 9.63 0.52
C ALA A 128 8.20 8.56 1.38
N GLY A 129 7.53 7.42 1.56
CA GLY A 129 8.07 6.29 2.30
C GLY A 129 8.19 6.47 3.82
N SER A 130 7.71 7.57 4.40
CA SER A 130 7.82 7.80 5.87
C SER A 130 6.96 6.88 6.75
N GLY A 131 6.20 5.96 6.16
CA GLY A 131 5.44 4.93 6.86
C GLY A 131 4.08 5.43 7.38
N ARG A 132 3.09 4.53 7.43
CA ARG A 132 1.77 4.83 8.01
C ARG A 132 1.06 3.55 8.45
N TYR A 133 0.64 2.76 7.47
CA TYR A 133 0.07 1.43 7.70
C TYR A 133 1.13 0.35 7.49
N GLY A 134 2.02 0.57 6.52
CA GLY A 134 3.27 -0.15 6.39
C GLY A 134 4.42 0.60 7.07
N PRO A 135 5.57 -0.08 7.29
CA PRO A 135 6.77 0.53 7.85
C PRO A 135 7.33 1.64 6.96
N ALA A 136 8.24 2.44 7.51
CA ALA A 136 9.00 3.40 6.72
C ALA A 136 9.96 2.68 5.76
N LEU A 137 10.01 3.15 4.51
CA LEU A 137 10.82 2.64 3.42
C LEU A 137 11.87 3.68 3.08
N ASN A 138 13.13 3.39 3.38
CA ASN A 138 14.27 4.24 3.08
C ASN A 138 15.53 3.38 2.99
N VAL A 139 16.62 3.98 2.52
CA VAL A 139 17.91 3.28 2.33
C VAL A 139 18.32 2.50 3.58
N VAL A 140 18.23 3.10 4.77
CA VAL A 140 18.69 2.48 6.02
C VAL A 140 17.81 1.31 6.45
N SER A 141 16.48 1.45 6.40
CA SER A 141 15.57 0.38 6.80
C SER A 141 15.60 -0.79 5.81
N LEU A 142 15.69 -0.51 4.52
CA LEU A 142 15.65 -1.50 3.46
C LEU A 142 16.97 -2.23 3.30
N GLU A 143 18.13 -1.58 3.42
CA GLU A 143 19.42 -2.29 3.40
C GLU A 143 19.57 -3.22 4.61
N ARG A 144 18.95 -2.89 5.75
CA ARG A 144 18.94 -3.78 6.92
C ARG A 144 18.00 -4.98 6.74
N LEU A 145 16.83 -4.78 6.14
CA LEU A 145 15.85 -5.86 5.94
C LEU A 145 16.21 -6.74 4.73
N PHE A 146 16.72 -6.12 3.68
CA PHE A 146 17.08 -6.66 2.38
C PHE A 146 18.48 -6.19 1.98
N PRO A 147 19.54 -6.81 2.52
CA PRO A 147 20.91 -6.48 2.12
C PRO A 147 21.09 -6.61 0.59
N ASP A 148 20.51 -7.65 0.00
CA ASP A 148 20.38 -7.79 -1.46
C ASP A 148 19.07 -7.14 -1.95
N ILE A 149 19.15 -6.35 -3.02
CA ILE A 149 17.96 -5.76 -3.65
C ILE A 149 17.09 -6.84 -4.30
N GLU A 150 17.66 -7.98 -4.73
CA GLU A 150 16.88 -9.08 -5.29
C GLU A 150 15.90 -9.66 -4.28
N ASP A 151 16.25 -9.68 -2.99
CA ASP A 151 15.34 -10.10 -1.92
C ASP A 151 14.19 -9.10 -1.77
N GLN A 152 14.45 -7.79 -1.88
CA GLN A 152 13.39 -6.77 -1.86
C GLN A 152 12.47 -6.91 -3.09
N VAL A 153 13.02 -7.13 -4.27
CA VAL A 153 12.27 -7.33 -5.52
C VAL A 153 11.40 -8.58 -5.41
N SER A 154 11.94 -9.68 -4.88
CA SER A 154 11.19 -10.91 -4.63
C SER A 154 10.06 -10.68 -3.62
N PHE A 155 10.31 -9.93 -2.54
CA PHE A 155 9.28 -9.57 -1.55
C PHE A 155 8.14 -8.76 -2.14
N ILE A 156 8.43 -7.73 -2.95
CA ILE A 156 7.39 -6.93 -3.61
C ILE A 156 6.62 -7.77 -4.63
N THR A 157 7.29 -8.71 -5.31
CA THR A 157 6.67 -9.62 -6.27
C THR A 157 5.66 -10.54 -5.60
N LEU A 158 6.07 -11.23 -4.54
CA LEU A 158 5.30 -12.30 -3.90
C LEU A 158 4.35 -11.77 -2.81
N GLY A 159 4.72 -10.68 -2.15
CA GLY A 159 4.07 -10.24 -0.92
C GLY A 159 4.57 -10.99 0.30
N ALA A 160 3.99 -10.66 1.45
CA ALA A 160 4.28 -11.32 2.72
C ALA A 160 3.41 -12.55 2.88
N ALA A 161 4.04 -13.73 3.01
CA ALA A 161 3.33 -14.94 3.36
C ALA A 161 2.85 -14.93 4.83
N ASP A 162 1.71 -15.55 5.09
CA ASP A 162 1.12 -15.58 6.42
C ASP A 162 2.01 -16.25 7.45
N ASN A 163 2.25 -15.55 8.56
CA ASN A 163 3.09 -16.00 9.69
C ASN A 163 4.54 -16.36 9.32
N VAL A 164 4.99 -16.05 8.11
CA VAL A 164 6.36 -16.27 7.66
C VAL A 164 7.13 -14.97 7.80
N ALA A 165 8.26 -15.02 8.52
CA ALA A 165 9.18 -13.90 8.53
C ALA A 165 9.86 -13.80 7.16
N TYR A 166 9.88 -12.60 6.60
CA TYR A 166 10.65 -12.32 5.39
C TYR A 166 11.90 -11.50 5.75
N GLY A 167 13.09 -11.95 5.34
CA GLY A 167 14.37 -11.39 5.80
C GLY A 167 14.60 -11.55 7.31
N GLU A 168 15.45 -10.70 7.88
CA GLU A 168 15.93 -10.84 9.27
C GLU A 168 14.88 -10.43 10.33
N PHE A 169 13.81 -9.71 9.96
CA PHE A 169 12.88 -9.12 10.93
C PHE A 169 11.37 -9.08 10.59
N ALA A 170 10.88 -9.53 9.43
CA ALA A 170 9.49 -9.23 9.07
C ALA A 170 8.44 -10.22 9.62
N ARG A 171 8.23 -10.27 10.94
CA ARG A 171 6.88 -10.61 11.45
C ARG A 171 5.99 -9.39 11.31
N LEU A 172 5.29 -9.26 10.18
CA LEU A 172 4.13 -8.39 10.08
C LEU A 172 2.90 -9.25 10.38
N GLY A 173 2.46 -9.26 11.64
CA GLY A 173 1.25 -9.98 12.04
C GLY A 173 -0.01 -9.50 11.31
N ASN A 174 -0.94 -10.43 11.12
CA ASN A 174 -2.24 -10.33 10.43
C ASN A 174 -2.25 -9.50 9.12
N TYR A 175 -1.87 -10.18 8.03
CA TYR A 175 -2.16 -9.88 6.62
C TYR A 175 -1.29 -8.78 6.01
N GLY A 176 -0.04 -9.16 5.75
CA GLY A 176 1.08 -8.30 5.41
C GLY A 176 0.99 -7.57 4.07
N MET A 177 2.16 -7.31 3.48
CA MET A 177 2.28 -6.60 2.21
C MET A 177 1.71 -7.46 1.08
N PRO A 178 0.78 -6.97 0.23
CA PRO A 178 0.30 -7.74 -0.92
C PRO A 178 1.41 -7.93 -1.94
N GLY A 179 1.31 -9.00 -2.73
CA GLY A 179 2.17 -9.20 -3.90
C GLY A 179 1.75 -8.32 -5.08
N PHE A 180 2.72 -7.92 -5.90
CA PHE A 180 2.50 -7.10 -7.09
C PHE A 180 2.92 -7.79 -8.40
N GLY A 181 3.48 -9.01 -8.33
CA GLY A 181 4.02 -9.74 -9.50
C GLY A 181 3.01 -10.12 -10.57
N ARG A 182 1.71 -10.13 -10.25
CA ARG A 182 0.63 -10.36 -11.23
C ARG A 182 0.23 -9.12 -12.02
N VAL A 183 0.60 -7.95 -11.54
CA VAL A 183 0.17 -6.66 -12.10
C VAL A 183 1.34 -5.88 -12.68
N LEU A 184 2.53 -5.99 -12.10
CA LEU A 184 3.73 -5.26 -12.49
C LEU A 184 4.82 -6.19 -13.03
N SER A 185 5.62 -5.70 -13.97
CA SER A 185 6.78 -6.44 -14.46
C SER A 185 7.93 -6.47 -13.44
N GLN A 186 8.90 -7.37 -13.62
CA GLN A 186 10.08 -7.42 -12.75
C GLN A 186 10.90 -6.13 -12.82
N GLU A 187 10.99 -5.50 -13.99
CA GLU A 187 11.66 -4.22 -14.18
C GLU A 187 10.93 -3.08 -13.46
N GLU A 188 9.59 -3.06 -13.51
CA GLU A 188 8.78 -2.09 -12.77
C GLU A 188 8.94 -2.25 -11.27
N ILE A 189 8.93 -3.49 -10.77
CA ILE A 189 9.16 -3.80 -9.36
C ILE A 189 10.57 -3.40 -8.93
N ARG A 190 11.58 -3.66 -9.76
CA ARG A 190 12.95 -3.21 -9.49
C ARG A 190 13.03 -1.69 -9.44
N ALA A 191 12.38 -0.97 -10.35
CA ALA A 191 12.34 0.49 -10.32
C ALA A 191 11.69 1.03 -9.03
N ILE A 192 10.64 0.36 -8.52
CA ILE A 192 10.07 0.67 -7.20
C ILE A 192 11.12 0.46 -6.11
N ALA A 193 11.79 -0.70 -6.08
CA ALA A 193 12.78 -1.02 -5.04
C ALA A 193 13.95 -0.03 -5.04
N GLU A 194 14.46 0.34 -6.22
CA GLU A 194 15.51 1.36 -6.39
C GLU A 194 15.05 2.73 -5.88
N TYR A 195 13.82 3.14 -6.20
CA TYR A 195 13.26 4.39 -5.67
C TYR A 195 13.13 4.35 -4.15
N GLU A 196 12.58 3.27 -3.58
CA GLU A 196 12.42 3.11 -2.13
C GLU A 196 13.76 3.17 -1.40
N ARG A 197 14.82 2.57 -1.97
CA ARG A 197 16.20 2.63 -1.46
C ARG A 197 16.89 3.95 -1.71
N SER A 198 16.33 4.84 -2.54
CA SER A 198 16.83 6.20 -2.73
C SER A 198 16.28 7.20 -1.71
N LEU A 199 15.23 6.83 -0.96
CA LEU A 199 14.58 7.72 0.00
C LEU A 199 15.47 7.95 1.22
N ASP A 200 15.63 9.22 1.59
CA ASP A 200 16.46 9.66 2.72
C ASP A 200 15.66 9.61 4.03
N PRO A 201 16.10 8.83 5.05
CA PRO A 201 15.46 8.85 6.36
C PRO A 201 15.47 10.23 7.04
N ALA A 202 16.43 11.10 6.74
CA ALA A 202 16.45 12.46 7.29
C ALA A 202 15.25 13.26 6.79
N GLU A 203 14.94 13.24 5.49
CA GLU A 203 13.76 13.87 4.89
C GLU A 203 12.45 13.31 5.45
N GLN A 204 12.42 12.02 5.77
CA GLN A 204 11.25 11.38 6.40
C GLN A 204 11.02 11.83 7.85
N SER A 205 12.09 12.20 8.56
CA SER A 205 12.05 12.63 9.97
C SER A 205 11.82 14.13 10.16
N THR A 206 12.24 14.96 9.21
CA THR A 206 12.21 16.44 9.31
C THR A 206 10.81 17.04 9.14
N ALA A 207 9.82 16.27 8.69
CA ALA A 207 8.43 16.71 8.61
C ALA A 207 7.72 16.89 9.96
N GLN A 208 8.43 16.79 11.10
CA GLN A 208 7.82 16.88 12.43
C GLN A 208 7.82 18.26 13.10
N PHE A 209 8.47 19.32 12.59
CA PHE A 209 8.46 20.61 13.32
C PHE A 209 8.41 21.91 12.50
N THR A 210 8.81 21.94 11.22
CA THR A 210 9.10 23.22 10.54
C THR A 210 7.86 23.97 10.00
N GLU A 211 6.71 23.32 9.84
CA GLU A 211 5.50 23.95 9.24
C GLU A 211 4.26 24.00 10.15
N LEU A 212 4.39 23.70 11.45
CA LEU A 212 3.25 23.77 12.38
C LEU A 212 3.14 25.12 13.12
N HIS A 213 4.11 26.02 12.98
CA HIS A 213 4.07 27.36 13.56
C HIS A 213 4.74 28.40 12.65
N THR A 214 4.06 28.80 11.56
CA THR A 214 4.15 30.21 11.14
C THR A 214 3.03 30.94 11.87
N THR A 215 3.29 31.34 13.12
CA THR A 215 2.40 32.27 13.81
C THR A 215 2.34 33.55 12.98
N LYS A 216 1.13 33.95 12.64
CA LYS A 216 0.79 35.15 11.87
C LYS A 216 1.05 36.44 12.66
N ASP A 217 2.14 36.52 13.40
CA ASP A 217 2.46 37.62 14.32
C ASP A 217 3.60 38.53 13.85
N ASP A 218 4.05 38.41 12.59
CA ASP A 218 4.97 39.38 11.97
C ASP A 218 4.21 40.45 11.15
N LYS A 219 3.39 41.25 11.84
CA LYS A 219 2.95 42.59 11.38
C LYS A 219 2.89 43.58 12.52
#